data_AF-A0A6A4GZR2-F1
#
_entry.id   AF-A0A6A4GZR2-F1
#
_cell.length_a   1.000
_cell.length_b   1.000
_cell.length_c   1.000
_cell.angle_alpha   90.00
_cell.angle_beta   90.00
_cell.angle_gamma   90.00
#
_symmetry.space_group_name_H-M   'P 1'
#
loop_
_entity.id
_entity.type
_entity.pdbx_description
1 polymer ?
#
loop_
_entity_poly.entity_id
_entity_poly.type
_entity_poly.pdbx_seq_one_letter_code
_entity_poly.pdbx_strand_id
1 'polypeptide(L)'
;CCQQALIATAAVITTTIAITVIDATWNQLNPEPYHTSLLSGSGWIEELLNGHRDWMKDNLATRPPLFCCLEHNLIQKGELTGGKYINTKEQLAIFLY
;
A
#
# COMPACT_ATOMS: atom_id res chain seq x y z
N CYS A 1 -37.04 16.06 8.61
CA CYS A 1 -35.79 15.48 9.16
C CYS A 1 -35.63 13.99 8.93
N CYS A 2 -36.52 13.10 9.41
CA CYS A 2 -36.32 11.63 9.29
C CYS A 2 -36.14 11.11 7.86
N GLN A 3 -36.96 11.56 6.90
CA GLN A 3 -36.89 11.08 5.51
C GLN A 3 -35.60 11.50 4.80
N GLN A 4 -35.09 12.71 5.06
CA GLN A 4 -33.82 13.17 4.49
C GLN A 4 -32.62 12.43 5.10
N ALA A 5 -32.67 12.09 6.40
CA ALA A 5 -31.63 11.30 7.06
C ALA A 5 -31.58 9.85 6.52
N LEU A 6 -32.74 9.25 6.23
CA LEU A 6 -32.81 7.92 5.61
C LEU A 6 -32.24 7.89 4.19
N ILE A 7 -32.53 8.91 3.37
CA ILE A 7 -31.98 9.02 2.01
C ILE A 7 -30.46 9.22 2.05
N ALA A 8 -29.96 10.07 2.95
CA ALA A 8 -28.52 10.34 3.08
C ALA A 8 -27.73 9.09 3.51
N THR A 9 -28.26 8.31 4.47
CA THR A 9 -27.59 7.08 4.94
C THR A 9 -27.58 6.00 3.86
N ALA A 10 -28.69 5.79 3.16
CA ALA A 10 -28.75 4.87 2.02
C ALA A 10 -27.73 5.25 0.93
N ALA A 11 -27.61 6.55 0.61
CA ALA A 11 -26.62 7.03 -0.36
C ALA A 11 -25.18 6.71 0.07
N VAL A 12 -24.82 6.94 1.34
CA VAL A 12 -23.49 6.61 1.87
C VAL A 12 -23.18 5.11 1.84
N ILE A 13 -24.18 4.27 2.14
CA ILE A 13 -24.02 2.81 2.07
C ILE A 13 -23.80 2.36 0.62
N THR A 14 -24.55 2.89 -0.33
CA THR A 14 -24.38 2.51 -1.74
C THR A 14 -23.03 2.92 -2.32
N THR A 15 -22.51 4.10 -1.95
CA THR A 15 -21.20 4.56 -2.43
C THR A 15 -20.06 3.76 -1.83
N THR A 16 -20.13 3.43 -0.55
CA THR A 16 -19.11 2.58 0.10
C THR A 16 -19.07 1.18 -0.50
N ILE A 17 -20.22 0.55 -0.74
CA ILE A 17 -20.29 -0.75 -1.43
C ILE A 17 -19.65 -0.65 -2.83
N ALA A 18 -20.04 0.35 -3.63
CA ALA A 18 -19.50 0.52 -4.97
C ALA A 18 -17.96 0.68 -4.96
N ILE A 19 -17.42 1.47 -4.02
CA ILE A 19 -15.97 1.62 -3.85
C ILE A 19 -15.32 0.27 -3.54
N THR A 20 -15.84 -0.49 -2.57
CA THR A 20 -15.25 -1.79 -2.19
C THR A 20 -15.26 -2.82 -3.31
N VAL A 21 -16.31 -2.83 -4.15
CA VAL A 21 -16.40 -3.73 -5.31
C VAL A 21 -15.39 -3.36 -6.38
N ILE A 22 -15.26 -2.07 -6.70
CA ILE A 22 -14.23 -1.58 -7.63
C ILE A 22 -12.85 -1.93 -7.09
N ASP A 23 -12.65 -1.74 -5.78
CA ASP A 23 -11.40 -2.01 -5.09
C ASP A 23 -10.92 -3.45 -5.26
N ALA A 24 -11.86 -4.39 -5.06
CA ALA A 24 -11.62 -5.82 -5.13
C ALA A 24 -11.46 -6.36 -6.56
N THR A 25 -12.05 -5.69 -7.55
CA THR A 25 -12.05 -6.16 -8.95
C THR A 25 -10.97 -5.50 -9.82
N TRP A 26 -10.38 -4.38 -9.37
CA TRP A 26 -9.40 -3.61 -10.13
C TRP A 26 -8.24 -4.46 -10.67
N ASN A 27 -7.73 -5.36 -9.84
CA ASN A 27 -6.57 -6.21 -10.09
C ASN A 27 -6.81 -7.22 -11.21
N GLN A 28 -8.04 -7.74 -11.28
CA GLN A 28 -8.44 -8.69 -12.31
C GLN A 28 -8.68 -8.00 -13.67
N LEU A 29 -9.12 -6.75 -13.66
CA LEU A 29 -9.49 -5.99 -14.85
C LEU A 29 -8.31 -5.25 -15.48
N ASN A 30 -7.29 -4.88 -14.70
CA ASN A 30 -6.12 -4.12 -15.17
C ASN A 30 -4.81 -4.86 -14.83
N PRO A 31 -4.46 -5.93 -15.58
CA PRO A 31 -3.19 -6.62 -15.39
C PRO A 31 -2.03 -5.76 -15.89
N GLU A 32 -1.16 -5.33 -14.98
CA GLU A 32 0.11 -4.64 -15.31
C GLU A 32 1.28 -5.63 -15.43
N PRO A 33 2.27 -5.31 -16.28
CA PRO A 33 3.47 -6.14 -16.42
C PRO A 33 4.27 -6.17 -15.11
N TYR A 34 4.47 -7.37 -14.57
CA TYR A 34 5.09 -7.64 -13.26
C TYR A 34 6.61 -7.33 -13.18
N HIS A 35 7.28 -7.13 -14.32
CA HIS A 35 8.74 -7.02 -14.39
C HIS A 35 9.22 -5.75 -15.10
N THR A 36 8.69 -4.58 -14.72
CA THR A 36 9.24 -3.29 -15.18
C THR A 36 10.23 -2.69 -14.20
N SER A 37 10.67 -3.46 -13.21
CA SER A 37 11.30 -2.89 -12.03
C SER A 37 12.60 -2.15 -12.32
N LEU A 38 12.70 -0.91 -11.85
CA LEU A 38 13.94 -0.14 -11.82
C LEU A 38 15.01 -0.99 -11.13
N LEU A 39 16.19 -1.08 -11.75
CA LEU A 39 17.35 -1.84 -11.25
C LEU A 39 18.00 -1.22 -9.99
N SER A 40 17.28 -0.40 -9.23
CA SER A 40 17.68 0.09 -7.91
C SER A 40 16.70 -0.39 -6.84
N GLY A 41 17.22 -0.76 -5.66
CA GLY A 41 16.39 -1.19 -4.53
C GLY A 41 15.35 -0.13 -4.15
N SER A 42 15.74 1.15 -4.16
CA SER A 42 14.86 2.28 -3.90
C SER A 42 13.75 2.45 -4.94
N GLY A 43 14.04 2.21 -6.22
CA GLY A 43 13.06 2.27 -7.30
C GLY A 43 12.06 1.11 -7.18
N TRP A 44 12.55 -0.08 -6.85
CA TRP A 44 11.70 -1.23 -6.57
C TRP A 44 10.77 -1.02 -5.36
N ILE A 45 11.26 -0.41 -4.28
CA ILE A 45 10.41 -0.02 -3.13
C ILE A 45 9.31 0.96 -3.58
N GLU A 46 9.68 1.95 -4.38
CA GLU A 46 8.76 2.98 -4.85
C GLU A 46 7.67 2.36 -5.74
N GLU A 47 8.02 1.39 -6.57
CA GLU A 47 7.07 0.57 -7.34
C GLU A 47 6.18 -0.30 -6.45
N LEU A 48 6.70 -0.87 -5.36
CA LEU A 48 5.86 -1.63 -4.42
C LEU A 48 4.88 -0.72 -3.66
N LEU A 49 5.29 0.51 -3.33
CA LEU A 49 4.46 1.47 -2.61
C LEU A 49 3.40 2.13 -3.49
N ASN A 50 3.74 2.44 -4.74
CA ASN A 50 2.88 3.16 -5.67
C ASN A 50 2.18 2.25 -6.69
N GLY A 51 2.70 1.03 -6.87
CA GLY A 51 2.14 0.04 -7.76
C GLY A 51 0.92 -0.61 -7.16
N HIS A 52 0.64 -1.81 -7.64
CA HIS A 52 -0.60 -2.46 -7.32
C HIS A 52 -0.78 -2.76 -5.83
N ARG A 53 -2.03 -2.69 -5.37
CA ARG A 53 -2.42 -2.87 -3.97
C ARG A 53 -1.88 -4.17 -3.34
N ASP A 54 -1.75 -5.21 -4.17
CA ASP A 54 -1.31 -6.53 -3.73
C ASP A 54 0.19 -6.77 -3.91
N TRP A 55 0.92 -5.98 -4.69
CA TRP A 55 2.34 -6.28 -4.98
C TRP A 55 3.21 -6.28 -3.72
N MET A 56 3.03 -5.29 -2.84
CA MET A 56 3.76 -5.27 -1.57
C MET A 56 3.35 -6.42 -0.65
N LYS A 57 2.09 -6.85 -0.72
CA LYS A 57 1.59 -7.98 0.06
C LYS A 57 2.16 -9.30 -0.46
N ASP A 58 2.23 -9.45 -1.78
CA ASP A 58 2.72 -10.66 -2.42
C ASP A 58 4.25 -10.80 -2.30
N ASN A 59 4.98 -9.68 -2.26
CA ASN A 59 6.45 -9.67 -2.16
C ASN A 59 6.99 -9.56 -0.73
N LEU A 60 6.34 -8.77 0.14
CA LEU A 60 6.85 -8.45 1.48
C LEU A 60 5.86 -8.82 2.60
N ALA A 61 4.81 -9.59 2.27
CA ALA A 61 3.75 -10.01 3.21
C ALA A 61 3.07 -8.86 3.98
N THR A 62 3.15 -7.62 3.47
CA THR A 62 2.65 -6.42 4.15
C THR A 62 1.94 -5.47 3.19
N ARG A 63 1.09 -4.58 3.71
CA ARG A 63 0.41 -3.56 2.90
C ARG A 63 1.18 -2.23 2.96
N PRO A 64 1.13 -1.37 1.92
CA PRO A 64 1.86 -0.10 1.91
C PRO A 64 1.66 0.78 3.15
N PRO A 65 0.42 0.95 3.69
CA PRO A 65 0.23 1.74 4.91
C PRO A 65 0.89 1.10 6.16
N LEU A 66 0.87 -0.24 6.25
CA LEU A 66 1.49 -0.96 7.36
C LEU A 66 3.01 -0.92 7.27
N PHE A 67 3.57 -1.04 6.06
CA PHE A 67 4.99 -0.88 5.81
C PHE A 67 5.49 0.51 6.22
N CYS A 68 4.81 1.58 5.79
CA CYS A 68 5.15 2.95 6.20
C CYS A 68 5.02 3.17 7.71
N CYS A 69 3.98 2.59 8.34
CA CYS A 69 3.80 2.66 9.79
C CYS A 69 4.93 1.92 10.54
N LEU A 70 5.34 0.75 10.05
CA LEU A 70 6.41 -0.04 10.61
C LEU A 70 7.75 0.70 10.50
N GLU A 71 8.07 1.23 9.31
CA GLU A 71 9.26 2.07 9.10
C GLU A 71 9.28 3.25 10.08
N HIS A 72 8.18 3.99 10.19
CA HIS A 72 8.08 5.13 11.09
C HIS A 72 8.31 4.73 12.56
N ASN A 73 7.73 3.61 13.01
CA ASN A 73 7.95 3.13 14.38
C ASN A 73 9.41 2.71 14.61
N LEU A 74 10.05 2.09 13.62
CA LEU A 74 11.46 1.68 13.72
C LEU A 74 12.40 2.89 13.74
N ILE A 75 12.11 3.94 12.99
CA ILE A 75 12.88 5.20 13.05
C ILE A 75 12.71 5.86 14.42
N GLN A 76 11.47 5.97 14.92
CA GLN A 76 11.18 6.71 16.15
C GLN A 76 11.58 5.96 17.43
N LYS A 77 11.43 4.63 17.45
CA LYS A 77 11.60 3.82 18.67
C LYS A 77 12.72 2.79 18.58
N GLY A 78 13.12 2.42 17.37
CA GLY A 78 14.12 1.38 17.11
C GLY A 78 15.46 1.92 16.62
N GLU A 79 15.64 3.25 16.60
CA GLU A 79 16.87 3.92 16.15
C GLU A 79 17.31 3.53 14.72
N LEU A 80 16.34 3.13 13.88
CA LEU A 80 16.62 2.79 12.50
C LEU A 80 17.12 4.03 11.75
N THR A 81 18.33 3.94 11.21
CA THR A 81 18.96 5.02 10.45
C THR A 81 19.43 4.51 9.09
N GLY A 82 19.27 5.35 8.07
CA GLY A 82 19.74 5.06 6.72
C GLY A 82 21.28 4.96 6.69
N GLY A 83 21.79 4.00 5.93
CA GLY A 83 23.21 3.91 5.63
C GLY A 83 23.64 4.81 4.47
N LYS A 84 24.93 4.77 4.13
CA LYS A 84 25.49 5.56 3.01
C LYS A 84 24.89 5.21 1.64
N TYR A 85 24.45 3.97 1.46
CA TYR A 85 24.00 3.43 0.17
C TYR A 85 22.61 2.81 0.20
N ILE A 86 22.03 2.61 1.40
CA ILE A 86 20.75 1.91 1.59
C ILE A 86 19.91 2.74 2.55
N ASN A 87 18.73 3.16 2.10
CA ASN A 87 17.79 3.92 2.92
C ASN A 87 17.01 3.02 3.90
N THR A 88 16.28 3.62 4.83
CA THR A 88 15.50 2.91 5.86
C THR A 88 14.41 2.00 5.29
N LYS A 89 13.79 2.38 4.17
CA LYS A 89 12.79 1.54 3.48
C LYS A 89 13.44 0.32 2.84
N GLU A 90 14.57 0.52 2.16
CA GLU A 90 15.32 -0.59 1.56
C GLU A 90 15.80 -1.56 2.63
N GLN A 91 16.35 -1.06 3.75
CA GLN A 91 16.72 -1.90 4.90
C GLN A 91 15.53 -2.70 5.41
N LEU A 92 14.38 -2.05 5.59
CA LEU A 92 13.16 -2.71 6.07
C LEU A 92 12.65 -3.75 5.07
N ALA A 93 12.67 -3.47 3.77
CA ALA A 93 12.23 -4.44 2.77
C ALA A 93 13.19 -5.63 2.64
N ILE A 94 14.50 -5.40 2.73
CA ILE A 94 15.50 -6.48 2.79
C ILE A 94 15.23 -7.40 3.99
N PHE A 95 14.79 -6.84 5.12
CA PHE A 95 14.41 -7.62 6.29
C PHE A 95 13.10 -8.41 6.13
N LEU A 96 12.14 -7.87 5.37
CA LEU A 96 10.82 -8.48 5.17
C LEU A 96 10.73 -9.45 3.99
N TYR A 97 11.67 -9.39 3.05
CA TYR A 97 11.80 -10.30 1.91
C TYR A 97 12.41 -11.63 2.33
#